data_AF-A0A434AW33-F1
#
_entry.id   AF-A0A434AW33-F1
#
_cell.length_a   1.000
_cell.length_b   1.000
_cell.length_c   1.000
_cell.angle_alpha   90.00
_cell.angle_beta   90.00
_cell.angle_gamma   90.00
#
_symmetry.space_group_name_H-M   'P 1'
#
loop_
_entity.id
_entity.type
_entity.pdbx_description
1 polymer ?
#
loop_
_entity_poly.entity_id
_entity_poly.type
_entity_poly.pdbx_seq_one_letter_code
_entity_poly.pdbx_strand_id
1 'polypeptide(L)'
;MSTLKNLNDIHLSTEQIESVNTSLAALETALSAKVSNLSSEERRKYGSISEQNKLFVNKVNDYATGQPVLRSPDVDWEEFAKDFNSRTVLEATIARSENLLTGISNAKTLHDYDNYQAALDDYAYTNYKTYEI
;
A
#
# COMPACT_ATOMS: atom_id res chain seq x y z
N MET A 1 -6.87 -13.21 -35.77
CA MET A 1 -7.63 -12.31 -34.87
C MET A 1 -6.73 -11.14 -34.55
N SER A 2 -7.19 -9.90 -34.75
CA SER A 2 -6.42 -8.72 -34.36
C SER A 2 -6.36 -8.67 -32.83
N THR A 3 -5.19 -8.81 -32.23
CA THR A 3 -5.01 -8.59 -30.80
C THR A 3 -5.20 -7.11 -30.50
N LEU A 4 -5.89 -6.77 -29.41
CA LEU A 4 -5.98 -5.39 -28.93
C LEU A 4 -4.58 -4.98 -28.45
N LYS A 5 -4.06 -3.86 -28.96
CA LYS A 5 -2.76 -3.28 -28.58
C LYS A 5 -3.02 -1.92 -27.95
N ASN A 6 -2.03 -1.41 -27.21
CA ASN A 6 -2.07 -0.07 -26.64
C ASN A 6 -3.23 0.06 -25.64
N LEU A 7 -3.27 -0.87 -24.68
CA LEU A 7 -4.30 -0.93 -23.65
C LEU A 7 -4.21 0.26 -22.68
N ASN A 8 -3.04 0.87 -22.56
CA ASN A 8 -2.85 2.13 -21.85
C ASN A 8 -1.78 3.00 -22.54
N ASP A 9 -2.22 4.08 -23.20
CA ASP A 9 -1.35 5.05 -23.89
C ASP A 9 -0.96 6.26 -23.04
N ILE A 10 -1.32 6.25 -21.75
CA ILE A 10 -0.95 7.32 -20.83
C ILE A 10 0.38 6.95 -20.18
N HIS A 11 1.40 7.75 -20.44
CA HIS A 11 2.73 7.60 -19.87
C HIS A 11 3.01 8.72 -18.87
N LEU A 12 3.80 8.40 -17.84
CA LEU A 12 4.28 9.41 -16.90
C LEU A 12 5.27 10.35 -17.59
N SER A 13 5.08 11.66 -17.42
CA SER A 13 6.08 12.66 -17.79
C SER A 13 7.27 12.63 -16.83
N THR A 14 8.39 13.24 -17.23
CA THR A 14 9.57 13.38 -16.37
C THR A 14 9.23 14.09 -15.06
N GLU A 15 8.41 15.14 -15.11
CA GLU A 15 7.97 15.89 -13.93
C GLU A 15 7.09 15.03 -13.01
N GLN A 16 6.23 14.17 -13.58
CA GLN A 16 5.41 13.25 -12.80
C GLN A 16 6.26 12.18 -12.09
N ILE A 17 7.28 11.66 -12.77
CA ILE A 17 8.23 10.70 -12.17
C ILE A 17 8.96 11.34 -10.98
N GLU A 18 9.46 12.56 -11.14
CA GLU A 18 10.10 13.31 -10.06
C GLU A 18 9.14 13.52 -8.88
N SER A 19 7.92 13.99 -9.16
CA SER A 19 6.89 14.21 -8.14
C SER A 19 6.53 12.93 -7.37
N VAL A 20 6.49 11.77 -8.03
CA VAL A 20 6.27 10.48 -7.36
C VAL A 20 7.40 10.18 -6.39
N ASN A 21 8.65 10.31 -6.84
CA ASN A 21 9.83 10.02 -6.01
C ASN A 21 9.92 10.96 -4.81
N THR A 22 9.69 12.27 -5.00
CA THR A 22 9.65 13.24 -3.89
C THR A 22 8.57 12.90 -2.88
N SER A 23 7.39 12.48 -3.35
CA SER A 23 6.26 12.13 -2.48
C SER A 23 6.54 10.86 -1.67
N LEU A 24 7.17 9.86 -2.27
CA LEU A 24 7.58 8.64 -1.57
C LEU A 24 8.64 8.95 -0.49
N ALA A 25 9.66 9.74 -0.83
CA ALA A 25 10.69 10.14 0.14
C ALA A 25 10.11 10.95 1.31
N ALA A 26 9.13 11.83 1.04
CA ALA A 26 8.44 12.58 2.08
C ALA A 26 7.62 11.65 3.00
N LEU A 27 6.93 10.65 2.43
CA LEU A 27 6.18 9.67 3.20
C LEU A 27 7.09 8.79 4.06
N GLU A 28 8.20 8.30 3.51
CA GLU A 28 9.21 7.53 4.24
C GLU A 28 9.78 8.34 5.42
N THR A 29 10.10 9.61 5.18
CA THR A 29 10.59 10.52 6.23
C THR A 29 9.57 10.71 7.34
N ALA A 30 8.30 10.95 6.98
CA ALA A 30 7.22 11.15 7.94
C ALA A 30 6.94 9.91 8.81
N LEU A 31 7.15 8.71 8.25
CA LEU A 31 6.91 7.44 8.94
C LEU A 31 8.16 6.88 9.64
N SER A 32 9.34 7.44 9.40
CA SER A 32 10.63 6.91 9.89
C SER A 32 10.67 6.60 11.39
N ALA A 33 10.08 7.46 12.23
CA ALA A 33 10.04 7.26 13.68
C ALA A 33 9.02 6.20 14.16
N LYS A 34 8.16 5.71 13.26
CA LYS A 34 7.07 4.75 13.54
C LYS A 34 7.25 3.41 12.85
N VAL A 35 8.06 3.35 11.79
CA VAL A 35 8.39 2.10 11.10
C VAL A 35 9.31 1.28 12.01
N SER A 36 8.84 0.09 12.37
CA SER A 36 9.63 -0.91 13.10
C SER A 36 9.59 -2.23 12.37
N ASN A 37 10.73 -2.93 12.38
CA ASN A 37 10.83 -4.28 11.84
C ASN A 37 10.53 -5.27 12.94
N LEU A 38 9.50 -6.09 12.75
CA LEU A 38 9.19 -7.21 13.63
C LEU A 38 9.78 -8.50 13.05
N SER A 39 10.41 -9.31 13.91
CA SER A 39 10.72 -10.70 13.60
C SER A 39 9.44 -11.52 13.39
N SER A 40 9.56 -12.71 12.80
CA SER A 40 8.40 -13.60 12.62
C SER A 40 7.74 -13.98 13.95
N GLU A 41 8.53 -14.15 15.01
CA GLU A 41 8.02 -14.46 16.35
C GLU A 41 7.28 -13.27 16.97
N GLU A 42 7.83 -12.06 16.85
CA GLU A 42 7.18 -10.84 17.32
C GLU A 42 5.89 -10.53 16.55
N ARG A 43 5.87 -10.74 15.23
CA ARG A 43 4.62 -10.65 14.45
C ARG A 43 3.58 -11.63 14.95
N ARG A 44 3.95 -12.88 15.24
CA ARG A 44 3.01 -13.88 15.74
C ARG A 44 2.48 -13.49 17.13
N LYS A 45 3.36 -13.01 18.00
CA LYS A 45 3.04 -12.63 19.38
C LYS A 45 2.17 -11.37 19.42
N TYR A 46 2.61 -10.28 18.81
CA TYR A 46 1.96 -8.96 18.88
C TYR A 46 0.88 -8.74 17.81
N GLY A 47 0.95 -9.45 16.68
CA GLY A 47 -0.10 -9.45 15.65
C GLY A 47 -1.30 -10.36 15.98
N SER A 48 -1.33 -10.97 17.17
CA SER A 48 -2.41 -11.88 17.59
C SER A 48 -3.72 -11.17 17.94
N ILE A 49 -3.78 -9.83 17.84
CA ILE A 49 -5.02 -9.07 17.94
C ILE A 49 -5.80 -9.25 16.62
N SER A 50 -6.68 -10.26 16.60
CA SER A 50 -7.61 -10.47 15.48
C SER A 50 -8.66 -9.35 15.42
N GLU A 51 -9.44 -9.28 14.33
CA GLU A 51 -10.50 -8.29 14.15
C GLU A 51 -11.50 -8.23 15.32
N GLN A 52 -11.78 -9.36 15.98
CA GLN A 52 -12.65 -9.37 17.16
C GLN A 52 -12.04 -8.61 18.35
N ASN A 53 -10.73 -8.75 18.58
CA ASN A 53 -10.03 -8.04 19.65
C ASN A 53 -9.89 -6.55 19.34
N LYS A 54 -9.79 -6.17 18.06
CA LYS A 54 -9.83 -4.77 17.62
C LYS A 54 -11.17 -4.10 17.96
N LEU A 55 -12.28 -4.80 17.71
CA LEU A 55 -13.63 -4.31 18.06
C LEU A 55 -13.79 -4.14 19.58
N PHE A 56 -13.20 -5.02 20.38
CA PHE A 56 -13.16 -4.86 21.83
C PHE A 56 -12.42 -3.58 22.25
N VAL A 57 -11.24 -3.32 21.69
CA VAL A 57 -10.47 -2.08 21.97
C VAL A 57 -11.28 -0.83 21.59
N ASN A 58 -11.95 -0.83 20.44
CA ASN A 58 -12.82 0.28 20.02
C ASN A 58 -13.94 0.52 21.05
N LYS A 59 -14.62 -0.55 21.48
CA LYS A 59 -15.68 -0.46 22.49
C LYS A 59 -15.17 0.06 23.83
N VAL A 60 -13.97 -0.36 24.27
CA VAL A 60 -13.34 0.18 25.49
C VAL A 60 -13.04 1.66 25.35
N ASN A 61 -12.53 2.11 24.19
CA ASN A 61 -12.31 3.52 23.90
C ASN A 61 -13.62 4.34 23.97
N ASP A 62 -14.70 3.82 23.38
CA ASP A 62 -16.01 4.47 23.40
C ASP A 62 -16.56 4.63 24.83
N TYR A 63 -16.43 3.59 25.67
CA TYR A 63 -16.82 3.69 27.08
C TYR A 63 -15.93 4.63 27.88
N ALA A 64 -14.61 4.58 27.68
CA ALA A 64 -13.67 5.43 28.41
C ALA A 64 -13.87 6.92 28.10
N THR A 65 -14.24 7.24 26.85
CA THR A 65 -14.52 8.62 26.43
C THR A 65 -15.93 9.07 26.82
N GLY A 66 -16.94 8.20 26.67
CA GLY A 66 -18.33 8.52 27.00
C GLY A 66 -18.67 8.47 28.49
N GLN A 67 -17.95 7.68 29.28
CA GLN A 67 -18.18 7.51 30.72
C GLN A 67 -16.86 7.50 31.51
N PRO A 68 -16.12 8.63 31.57
CA PRO A 68 -14.79 8.67 32.18
C PRO A 68 -14.74 8.26 33.66
N VAL A 69 -15.86 8.39 34.39
CA VAL A 69 -15.97 7.99 35.80
C VAL A 69 -15.83 6.48 36.02
N LEU A 70 -16.08 5.66 34.99
CA LEU A 70 -15.97 4.20 35.05
C LEU A 70 -14.58 3.70 34.63
N ARG A 71 -13.66 4.60 34.30
CA ARG A 71 -12.31 4.25 33.89
C ARG A 71 -11.56 3.60 35.05
N SER A 72 -10.86 2.51 34.75
CA SER A 72 -9.91 1.93 35.69
C SER A 72 -8.79 2.96 35.97
N PRO A 73 -8.42 3.20 37.24
CA PRO A 73 -7.30 4.07 37.59
C PRO A 73 -5.94 3.45 37.21
N ASP A 74 -5.88 2.14 36.95
CA ASP A 74 -4.64 1.41 36.63
C ASP A 74 -4.23 1.55 35.16
N VAL A 75 -5.11 2.09 34.31
CA VAL A 75 -4.84 2.28 32.88
C VAL A 75 -4.30 3.69 32.66
N ASP A 76 -3.15 3.81 32.01
CA ASP A 76 -2.69 5.08 31.45
C ASP A 76 -3.52 5.40 30.20
N TRP A 77 -4.60 6.12 30.44
CA TRP A 77 -5.53 6.50 29.39
C TRP A 77 -5.03 7.61 28.49
N GLU A 78 -4.03 8.39 28.92
CA GLU A 78 -3.41 9.38 28.05
C GLU A 78 -2.61 8.66 26.98
N GLU A 79 -1.80 7.67 27.39
CA GLU A 79 -1.06 6.83 26.45
C GLU A 79 -1.98 5.98 25.59
N PHE A 80 -3.03 5.36 26.18
CA PHE A 80 -4.03 4.61 25.42
C PHE A 80 -4.64 5.46 24.29
N ALA A 81 -4.97 6.73 24.54
CA ALA A 81 -5.53 7.62 23.54
C ALA A 81 -4.53 7.94 22.41
N LYS A 82 -3.24 8.12 22.74
CA LYS A 82 -2.16 8.33 21.76
C LYS A 82 -1.95 7.09 20.89
N ASP A 83 -1.96 5.90 21.48
CA ASP A 83 -1.86 4.62 20.76
C ASP A 83 -3.06 4.39 19.86
N PHE A 84 -4.28 4.62 20.36
CA PHE A 84 -5.51 4.48 19.58
C PHE A 84 -5.53 5.42 18.37
N ASN A 85 -5.10 6.67 18.56
CA ASN A 85 -4.97 7.64 17.48
C ASN A 85 -3.91 7.19 16.45
N SER A 86 -2.72 6.81 16.92
CA SER A 86 -1.63 6.33 16.07
C SER A 86 -2.08 5.14 15.22
N ARG A 87 -2.76 4.16 15.83
CA ARG A 87 -3.33 3.01 15.13
C ARG A 87 -4.33 3.44 14.04
N THR A 88 -5.23 4.37 14.35
CA THR A 88 -6.24 4.86 13.40
C THR A 88 -5.59 5.52 12.17
N VAL A 89 -4.57 6.36 12.40
CA VAL A 89 -3.83 7.02 11.31
C VAL A 89 -3.07 6.00 10.45
N LEU A 90 -2.43 5.01 11.08
CA LEU A 90 -1.72 3.94 10.36
C LEU A 90 -2.67 3.07 9.53
N GLU A 91 -3.81 2.66 10.08
CA GLU A 91 -4.83 1.88 9.36
C GLU A 91 -5.34 2.64 8.12
N ALA A 92 -5.66 3.94 8.26
CA ALA A 92 -6.08 4.76 7.12
C ALA A 92 -4.97 4.94 6.06
N THR A 93 -3.72 5.07 6.51
CA THR A 93 -2.56 5.20 5.61
C THR A 93 -2.32 3.90 4.83
N ILE A 94 -2.38 2.75 5.50
CA ILE A 94 -2.26 1.42 4.88
C ILE A 94 -3.32 1.26 3.79
N ALA A 95 -4.59 1.51 4.12
CA ALA A 95 -5.69 1.35 3.16
C ALA A 95 -5.51 2.22 1.90
N ARG A 96 -5.04 3.47 2.06
CA ARG A 96 -4.76 4.36 0.91
C ARG A 96 -3.60 3.85 0.07
N SER A 97 -2.52 3.38 0.71
CA SER A 97 -1.34 2.84 0.03
C SER A 97 -1.66 1.55 -0.74
N GLU A 98 -2.47 0.65 -0.17
CA GLU A 98 -2.91 -0.60 -0.84
C GLU A 98 -3.76 -0.32 -2.08
N ASN A 99 -4.67 0.65 -1.99
CA ASN A 99 -5.48 1.08 -3.13
C ASN A 99 -4.60 1.68 -4.24
N LEU A 100 -3.65 2.53 -3.88
CA LEU A 100 -2.70 3.13 -4.84
C LEU A 100 -1.81 2.07 -5.48
N LEU A 101 -1.26 1.14 -4.69
CA LEU A 101 -0.44 0.03 -5.16
C LEU A 101 -1.20 -0.85 -6.16
N THR A 102 -2.49 -1.12 -5.87
CA THR A 102 -3.37 -1.85 -6.79
C THR A 102 -3.50 -1.13 -8.14
N GLY A 103 -3.77 0.17 -8.13
CA GLY A 103 -3.88 0.98 -9.34
C GLY A 103 -2.58 0.99 -10.17
N ILE A 104 -1.44 1.21 -9.52
CA ILE A 104 -0.12 1.22 -10.17
C ILE A 104 0.21 -0.16 -10.74
N SER A 105 -0.11 -1.24 -10.00
CA SER A 105 0.11 -2.61 -10.46
C SER A 105 -0.70 -2.93 -11.71
N ASN A 106 -1.97 -2.51 -11.75
CA ASN A 106 -2.82 -2.68 -12.93
C ASN A 106 -2.26 -1.91 -14.14
N ALA A 107 -1.86 -0.65 -13.97
CA ALA A 107 -1.26 0.14 -15.05
C ALA A 107 0.02 -0.51 -15.59
N LYS A 108 0.89 -1.02 -14.70
CA LYS A 108 2.08 -1.78 -15.08
C LYS A 108 1.72 -3.03 -15.89
N THR A 109 0.73 -3.81 -15.44
CA THR A 109 0.29 -5.03 -16.17
C THR A 109 -0.18 -4.71 -17.58
N LEU A 110 -0.88 -3.60 -17.79
CA LEU A 110 -1.30 -3.17 -19.13
C LEU A 110 -0.09 -2.82 -20.01
N HIS A 111 0.86 -2.03 -19.51
CA HIS A 111 2.08 -1.72 -20.26
C HIS A 111 2.97 -2.95 -20.51
N ASP A 112 3.06 -3.89 -19.57
CA ASP A 112 3.78 -5.15 -19.76
C ASP A 112 3.18 -5.96 -20.91
N TYR A 113 1.84 -6.01 -20.99
CA TYR A 113 1.14 -6.69 -22.06
C TYR A 113 1.41 -6.03 -23.42
N ASP A 114 1.32 -4.70 -23.49
CA ASP A 114 1.57 -3.94 -24.73
C ASP A 114 3.02 -4.14 -25.22
N ASN A 115 4.00 -4.05 -24.31
CA ASN A 115 5.40 -4.31 -24.60
C ASN A 115 5.62 -5.73 -25.11
N TYR A 116 4.93 -6.72 -24.52
CA TYR A 116 5.03 -8.11 -24.96
C TYR A 116 4.46 -8.32 -26.36
N GLN A 117 3.31 -7.71 -26.68
CA GLN A 117 2.74 -7.78 -28.04
C GLN A 117 3.69 -7.14 -29.08
N ALA A 118 4.26 -5.98 -28.78
CA ALA A 118 5.22 -5.33 -29.66
C ALA A 118 6.49 -6.18 -29.88
N ALA A 119 7.00 -6.82 -28.82
CA ALA A 119 8.15 -7.72 -28.91
C ALA A 119 7.86 -8.97 -29.76
N LEU A 120 6.64 -9.50 -29.71
CA LEU A 120 6.25 -10.62 -30.58
C LEU A 120 6.21 -10.22 -32.06
N ASP A 121 5.71 -9.02 -32.38
CA ASP A 121 5.70 -8.53 -33.76
C ASP A 121 7.14 -8.39 -34.30
N ASP A 122 8.03 -7.79 -33.51
CA ASP A 122 9.43 -7.60 -33.88
C ASP A 122 10.16 -8.95 -34.04
N TYR A 123 9.91 -9.89 -33.13
CA TYR A 123 10.46 -11.24 -33.23
C TYR A 123 9.99 -11.96 -34.50
N ALA A 124 8.70 -11.87 -34.84
CA ALA A 124 8.16 -12.45 -36.06
C ALA A 124 8.79 -11.83 -37.32
N TYR A 125 8.94 -10.50 -37.34
CA TYR A 125 9.56 -9.78 -38.45
C TYR A 125 11.06 -10.12 -38.61
N THR A 126 11.79 -10.16 -37.51
CA THR A 126 13.22 -10.51 -37.48
C THR A 126 13.44 -11.93 -38.02
N ASN A 127 12.60 -12.89 -37.64
CA ASN A 127 12.64 -14.24 -38.19
C ASN A 127 12.38 -14.25 -39.69
N TYR A 128 11.35 -13.55 -40.17
CA TYR A 128 11.07 -13.42 -41.61
C TYR A 128 12.27 -12.87 -42.38
N LYS A 129 12.87 -11.78 -41.89
CA LYS A 129 14.04 -11.15 -42.52
C LYS A 129 15.26 -12.06 -42.58
N THR A 130 15.45 -12.91 -41.58
CA THR A 130 16.56 -13.86 -41.55
C THR A 130 16.46 -14.91 -42.66
N TYR A 131 15.26 -15.23 -43.15
CA TYR A 131 15.06 -16.14 -44.30
C TYR A 131 15.19 -15.46 -45.67
N GLU A 132 15.30 -14.13 -45.72
CA GLU A 132 15.51 -13.37 -46.98
C GLU A 132 17.00 -13.10 -47.28
N ILE A 133 17.91 -13.47 -46.37
CA ILE A 133 19.37 -13.32 -46.49
C ILE A 133 19.99 -14.69 -46.80
#